data_AF-D9R533-F1
#
_entry.id   AF-D9R533-F1
#
_cell.length_a   1.000
_cell.length_b   1.000
_cell.length_c   1.000
_cell.angle_alpha   90.00
_cell.angle_beta   90.00
_cell.angle_gamma   90.00
#
_symmetry.space_group_name_H-M   'P 1'
#
loop_
_entity.id
_entity.type
_entity.pdbx_description
1 polymer ?
#
loop_
_entity_poly.entity_id
_entity_poly.type
_entity_poly.pdbx_seq_one_letter_code
_entity_poly.pdbx_strand_id
1 'polypeptide(L)'
;MLISDLGTITQLGRILQVHNAMVTEVVIRSRTTGFLSIIYARPDTDETVTESLRLYVGFDTDILNSSGQRMCLCDIQEGMFIDALISQVMEWRTPTQANAFLIVVKTNEQPLLYFTTDQIAVVDIDNFLLYTGDPDNTGNQIKFMINHTITTISDKNGNPVPFRSLRPGLLVNVTHSLIETGEIPPQANAFHIQTL
;
A
#
# COMPACT_ATOMS: atom_id res chain seq x y z
N MET A 1 0.74 -12.73 5.50
CA MET A 1 -0.62 -12.21 5.27
C MET A 1 -1.56 -13.01 6.15
N LEU A 2 -2.25 -12.36 7.08
CA LEU A 2 -3.27 -13.03 7.89
C LEU A 2 -4.56 -13.12 7.04
N ILE A 3 -5.33 -14.19 7.19
CA ILE A 3 -6.60 -14.37 6.45
C ILE A 3 -7.60 -13.23 6.77
N SER A 4 -7.44 -12.59 7.92
CA SER A 4 -8.18 -11.39 8.35
C SER A 4 -7.97 -10.15 7.48
N ASP A 5 -6.93 -10.11 6.65
CA ASP A 5 -6.56 -8.94 5.85
C ASP A 5 -7.17 -8.98 4.43
N LEU A 6 -7.71 -10.13 4.01
CA LEU A 6 -8.44 -10.29 2.76
C LEU A 6 -9.86 -9.72 2.92
N GLY A 7 -10.35 -9.01 1.91
CA GLY A 7 -11.70 -8.45 1.96
C GLY A 7 -12.79 -9.45 1.60
N THR A 8 -14.02 -8.96 1.41
CA THR A 8 -15.25 -9.76 1.34
C THR A 8 -16.06 -9.44 0.08
N ILE A 9 -17.00 -10.32 -0.28
CA ILE A 9 -18.01 -10.03 -1.30
C ILE A 9 -19.35 -9.78 -0.63
N THR A 10 -20.02 -8.69 -1.00
CA THR A 10 -21.36 -8.34 -0.53
C THR A 10 -22.31 -8.14 -1.72
N GLN A 11 -23.58 -8.48 -1.55
CA GLN A 11 -24.58 -8.30 -2.60
C GLN A 11 -25.22 -6.91 -2.49
N LEU A 12 -25.17 -6.12 -3.57
CA LEU A 12 -25.87 -4.84 -3.70
C LEU A 12 -26.88 -4.93 -4.86
N GLY A 13 -28.08 -5.41 -4.54
CA GLY A 13 -29.12 -5.61 -5.56
C GLY A 13 -28.74 -6.71 -6.57
N ARG A 14 -28.50 -6.33 -7.83
CA ARG A 14 -28.13 -7.25 -8.95
C ARG A 14 -26.63 -7.29 -9.25
N ILE A 15 -25.83 -6.55 -8.49
CA ILE A 15 -24.37 -6.55 -8.59
C ILE A 15 -23.78 -7.10 -7.30
N LEU A 16 -22.61 -7.71 -7.42
CA LEU A 16 -21.81 -8.08 -6.26
C LEU A 16 -20.68 -7.07 -6.14
N GLN A 17 -20.47 -6.59 -4.92
CA GLN A 17 -19.36 -5.72 -4.57
C GLN A 17 -18.29 -6.56 -3.91
N VAL A 18 -17.13 -6.63 -4.55
CA VAL A 18 -15.90 -7.17 -4.00
C VAL A 18 -15.18 -6.05 -3.29
N HIS A 19 -14.82 -6.26 -2.04
CA HIS A 19 -13.98 -5.36 -1.26
C HIS A 19 -12.63 -6.00 -1.00
N ASN A 20 -11.56 -5.21 -1.08
CA ASN A 20 -10.19 -5.55 -0.62
C ASN A 20 -9.68 -6.94 -1.03
N ALA A 21 -9.95 -7.38 -2.27
CA ALA A 21 -9.52 -8.68 -2.75
C ALA A 21 -8.11 -8.60 -3.34
N MET A 22 -7.27 -9.59 -3.07
CA MET A 22 -5.89 -9.63 -3.56
C MET A 22 -5.85 -10.24 -4.96
N VAL A 23 -5.14 -9.59 -5.88
CA VAL A 23 -4.84 -10.10 -7.22
C VAL A 23 -3.77 -11.19 -7.11
N THR A 24 -4.06 -12.38 -7.62
CA THR A 24 -3.13 -13.51 -7.64
C THR A 24 -2.61 -13.86 -9.02
N GLU A 25 -3.28 -13.39 -10.08
CA GLU A 25 -2.88 -13.65 -11.46
C GLU A 25 -3.49 -12.55 -12.34
N VAL A 26 -2.75 -12.09 -13.34
CA VAL A 26 -3.26 -11.19 -14.39
C VAL A 26 -2.88 -11.74 -15.75
N VAL A 27 -3.88 -11.99 -16.59
CA VAL A 27 -3.68 -12.46 -17.97
C VAL A 27 -4.26 -11.48 -18.95
N ILE A 28 -3.38 -10.92 -19.77
CA ILE A 28 -3.69 -9.91 -20.76
C ILE A 28 -3.88 -10.61 -22.11
N ARG A 29 -5.07 -10.50 -22.69
CA ARG A 29 -5.34 -10.98 -24.06
C ARG A 29 -5.20 -9.87 -25.09
N SER A 30 -5.49 -8.63 -24.69
CA SER A 30 -5.21 -7.39 -25.44
C SER A 30 -4.97 -6.25 -24.45
N ARG A 31 -4.66 -5.03 -24.94
CA ARG A 31 -4.46 -3.86 -24.06
C ARG A 31 -5.63 -3.56 -23.11
N THR A 32 -6.84 -3.99 -23.43
CA THR A 32 -8.06 -3.69 -22.66
C THR A 32 -8.87 -4.92 -22.27
N THR A 33 -8.45 -6.13 -22.66
CA THR A 33 -9.21 -7.36 -22.39
C THR A 33 -8.33 -8.45 -21.83
N GLY A 34 -8.91 -9.27 -20.97
CA GLY A 34 -8.18 -10.30 -20.26
C GLY A 34 -8.99 -10.87 -19.12
N PHE A 35 -8.28 -11.41 -18.14
CA PHE A 35 -8.87 -11.74 -16.85
C PHE A 35 -7.87 -11.50 -15.74
N LEU A 36 -8.38 -11.30 -14.54
CA LEU A 36 -7.61 -11.35 -13.31
C LEU A 36 -8.19 -12.40 -12.39
N SER A 37 -7.33 -13.13 -11.71
CA SER A 37 -7.73 -14.03 -10.61
C SER A 37 -7.51 -13.28 -9.30
N ILE A 38 -8.50 -13.34 -8.42
CA ILE A 38 -8.44 -12.73 -7.09
C ILE A 38 -8.73 -13.76 -6.01
N ILE A 39 -8.26 -13.45 -4.81
CA ILE A 39 -8.65 -14.16 -3.59
C ILE A 39 -9.29 -13.19 -2.59
N TYR A 40 -10.28 -13.69 -1.86
CA TYR A 40 -11.01 -12.94 -0.83
C TYR A 40 -11.39 -13.88 0.33
N ALA A 41 -11.68 -13.28 1.49
CA ALA A 41 -12.19 -13.96 2.65
C ALA A 41 -13.71 -14.17 2.54
N ARG A 42 -14.14 -15.42 2.65
CA ARG A 42 -15.55 -15.77 2.84
C ARG A 42 -15.76 -16.25 4.28
N PRO A 43 -16.67 -15.65 5.05
CA PRO A 43 -17.06 -16.20 6.33
C PRO A 43 -17.80 -17.53 6.10
N ASP A 44 -17.28 -18.60 6.69
CA ASP A 44 -17.94 -19.90 6.83
C ASP A 44 -18.36 -20.11 8.29
N THR A 45 -19.19 -21.11 8.57
CA THR A 45 -19.95 -21.23 9.83
C THR A 45 -19.15 -21.08 11.13
N ASP A 46 -17.84 -21.37 11.14
CA ASP A 46 -16.93 -21.14 12.28
C ASP A 46 -15.53 -20.61 11.89
N GLU A 47 -15.21 -20.48 10.59
CA GLU A 47 -13.87 -20.11 10.11
C GLU A 47 -13.95 -19.15 8.91
N THR A 48 -12.92 -18.32 8.73
CA THR A 48 -12.79 -17.51 7.50
C THR A 48 -11.97 -18.30 6.49
N VAL A 49 -12.58 -18.62 5.34
CA VAL A 49 -11.93 -19.43 4.29
C VAL A 49 -11.58 -18.52 3.12
N THR A 50 -10.39 -18.71 2.57
CA THR A 50 -9.96 -18.01 1.35
C THR A 50 -10.59 -18.65 0.13
N GLU A 51 -11.28 -17.86 -0.69
CA GLU A 51 -11.88 -18.30 -1.95
C GLU A 51 -11.25 -17.59 -3.15
N SER A 52 -11.18 -18.29 -4.27
CA SER A 52 -10.68 -17.78 -5.54
C SER A 52 -11.84 -17.45 -6.49
N LEU A 53 -11.76 -16.30 -7.14
CA LEU A 53 -12.69 -15.84 -8.16
C LEU A 53 -11.92 -15.26 -9.35
N ARG A 54 -12.30 -15.66 -10.56
CA ARG A 54 -11.76 -15.10 -11.80
C ARG A 54 -12.70 -14.04 -12.34
N LEU A 55 -12.17 -12.84 -12.55
CA LEU A 55 -12.90 -11.72 -13.11
C LEU A 55 -12.50 -11.49 -14.56
N TYR A 56 -13.48 -11.60 -15.46
CA TYR A 56 -13.30 -11.26 -16.87
C TYR A 56 -13.36 -9.76 -17.07
N VAL A 57 -12.37 -9.24 -17.79
CA VAL A 57 -12.24 -7.83 -18.15
C VAL A 57 -12.55 -7.69 -19.63
N GLY A 58 -13.66 -7.01 -19.91
CA GLY A 58 -14.18 -6.71 -21.24
C GLY A 58 -13.93 -5.26 -21.64
N PHE A 59 -14.42 -4.89 -22.83
CA PHE A 59 -14.37 -3.50 -23.31
C PHE A 59 -15.28 -2.55 -22.50
N ASP A 60 -16.23 -3.11 -21.78
CA ASP A 60 -17.22 -2.46 -20.93
C ASP A 60 -16.78 -2.38 -19.45
N THR A 61 -15.61 -2.93 -19.11
CA THR A 61 -15.06 -2.82 -17.76
C THR A 61 -14.28 -1.52 -17.60
N ASP A 62 -14.71 -0.65 -16.69
CA ASP A 62 -13.90 0.50 -16.28
C ASP A 62 -12.83 0.06 -15.27
N ILE A 63 -11.58 0.47 -15.49
CA ILE A 63 -10.47 0.23 -14.57
C ILE A 63 -9.92 1.57 -14.11
N LEU A 64 -9.98 1.82 -12.81
CA LEU A 64 -9.57 3.07 -12.19
C LEU A 64 -8.47 2.82 -11.15
N ASN A 65 -7.57 3.79 -11.00
CA ASN A 65 -6.67 3.84 -9.85
C ASN A 65 -7.39 4.39 -8.61
N SER A 66 -6.69 4.43 -7.47
CA SER A 66 -7.20 4.96 -6.20
C SER A 66 -7.59 6.44 -6.24
N SER A 67 -7.11 7.20 -7.25
CA SER A 67 -7.49 8.60 -7.49
C SER A 67 -8.67 8.76 -8.46
N GLY A 68 -9.30 7.66 -8.90
CA GLY A 68 -10.41 7.66 -9.85
C GLY A 68 -10.00 7.91 -11.31
N GLN A 69 -8.70 7.89 -11.63
CA GLN A 69 -8.21 8.05 -12.99
C GLN A 69 -8.19 6.70 -13.71
N ARG A 70 -8.52 6.70 -15.00
CA ARG A 70 -8.47 5.49 -15.83
C ARG A 70 -7.06 4.92 -15.91
N MET A 71 -6.94 3.62 -15.78
CA MET A 71 -5.70 2.87 -15.88
C MET A 71 -5.86 1.63 -16.77
N CYS A 72 -4.74 1.04 -17.20
CA CYS A 72 -4.76 -0.16 -18.01
C CYS A 72 -4.88 -1.41 -17.14
N LEU A 73 -5.45 -2.49 -17.68
CA LEU A 73 -5.32 -3.83 -17.07
C LEU A 73 -3.84 -4.24 -16.95
N CYS A 74 -3.01 -3.77 -17.88
CA CYS A 74 -1.56 -4.00 -17.91
C CYS A 74 -0.78 -3.32 -16.78
N ASP A 75 -1.40 -2.36 -16.08
CA ASP A 75 -0.81 -1.71 -14.92
C ASP A 75 -1.13 -2.46 -13.61
N ILE A 76 -2.03 -3.44 -13.65
CA ILE A 76 -2.38 -4.29 -12.50
C ILE A 76 -1.36 -5.41 -12.39
N GLN A 77 -0.82 -5.61 -11.19
CA GLN A 77 0.17 -6.64 -10.89
C GLN A 77 -0.34 -7.59 -9.80
N GLU A 78 0.21 -8.80 -9.79
CA GLU A 78 0.02 -9.76 -8.71
C GLU A 78 0.42 -9.13 -7.36
N GLY A 79 -0.37 -9.41 -6.33
CA GLY A 79 -0.18 -8.85 -5.00
C GLY A 79 -0.81 -7.47 -4.81
N MET A 80 -1.43 -6.83 -5.81
CA MET A 80 -2.26 -5.64 -5.62
C MET A 80 -3.63 -5.97 -5.00
N PHE A 81 -4.25 -5.05 -4.27
CA PHE A 81 -5.63 -5.18 -3.77
C PHE A 81 -6.56 -4.40 -4.70
N ILE A 82 -7.77 -4.88 -4.85
CA ILE A 82 -8.80 -4.20 -5.63
C ILE A 82 -10.12 -4.15 -4.86
N ASP A 83 -10.92 -3.12 -5.15
CA ASP A 83 -12.37 -3.19 -5.03
C ASP A 83 -12.96 -3.41 -6.43
N ALA A 84 -14.05 -4.15 -6.53
CA ALA A 84 -14.70 -4.38 -7.82
C ALA A 84 -16.23 -4.45 -7.72
N LEU A 85 -16.90 -4.04 -8.79
CA LEU A 85 -18.32 -4.33 -9.02
C LEU A 85 -18.41 -5.39 -10.11
N ILE A 86 -19.08 -6.50 -9.82
CA ILE A 86 -19.13 -7.66 -10.68
C ILE A 86 -20.57 -8.14 -10.90
N SER A 87 -20.76 -8.89 -11.98
CA SER A 87 -22.02 -9.56 -12.28
C SER A 87 -22.38 -10.59 -11.20
N GLN A 88 -23.65 -10.59 -10.79
CA GLN A 88 -24.20 -11.68 -9.97
C GLN A 88 -24.40 -12.98 -10.77
N VAL A 89 -24.49 -12.88 -12.10
CA VAL A 89 -24.47 -14.06 -12.97
C VAL A 89 -23.03 -14.57 -13.02
N MET A 90 -22.79 -15.65 -12.29
CA MET A 90 -21.50 -16.32 -12.17
C MET A 90 -21.50 -17.65 -12.93
N GLU A 91 -20.35 -17.99 -13.54
CA GLU A 91 -20.10 -19.31 -14.07
C GLU A 91 -19.49 -20.20 -12.98
N TRP A 92 -20.18 -21.28 -12.65
CA TRP A 92 -19.80 -22.19 -11.57
C TRP A 92 -18.74 -23.19 -12.04
N ARG A 93 -17.63 -22.67 -12.58
CA ARG A 93 -16.38 -23.42 -12.81
C ARG A 93 -15.48 -23.28 -11.58
N THR A 94 -14.38 -24.03 -11.54
CA THR A 94 -13.36 -23.89 -10.51
C THR A 94 -12.08 -23.29 -11.14
N PRO A 95 -11.63 -22.09 -10.71
CA PRO A 95 -12.32 -21.18 -9.80
C PRO A 95 -13.58 -20.58 -10.45
N THR A 96 -14.50 -20.10 -9.60
CA THR A 96 -15.74 -19.44 -10.06
C THR A 96 -15.39 -18.24 -10.91
N GLN A 97 -16.25 -17.87 -11.85
CA GLN A 97 -15.94 -16.82 -12.82
C GLN A 97 -17.09 -15.83 -12.95
N ALA A 98 -16.77 -14.55 -13.09
CA ALA A 98 -17.75 -13.47 -13.24
C ALA A 98 -17.23 -12.36 -14.17
N ASN A 99 -18.12 -11.63 -14.81
CA ASN A 99 -17.77 -10.41 -15.54
C ASN A 99 -17.61 -9.23 -14.57
N ALA A 100 -16.55 -8.43 -14.77
CA ALA A 100 -16.35 -7.19 -14.02
C ALA A 100 -16.95 -5.99 -14.76
N PHE A 101 -17.65 -5.14 -14.03
CA PHE A 101 -18.15 -3.85 -14.54
C PHE A 101 -17.20 -2.71 -14.17
N LEU A 102 -16.64 -2.75 -12.96
CA LEU A 102 -15.71 -1.76 -12.45
C LEU A 102 -14.63 -2.45 -11.61
N ILE A 103 -13.39 -2.05 -11.81
CA ILE A 103 -12.26 -2.42 -10.97
C ILE A 103 -11.59 -1.13 -10.50
N VAL A 104 -11.43 -1.00 -9.20
CA VAL A 104 -10.68 0.09 -8.58
C VAL A 104 -9.46 -0.53 -7.92
N VAL A 105 -8.29 -0.24 -8.48
CA VAL A 105 -7.02 -0.72 -7.94
C VAL A 105 -6.70 0.09 -6.68
N LYS A 106 -6.62 -0.62 -5.56
CA LYS A 106 -6.06 -0.06 -4.35
C LYS A 106 -4.56 -0.05 -4.51
N THR A 107 -3.96 1.08 -4.17
CA THR A 107 -2.51 1.15 -4.06
C THR A 107 -2.09 0.26 -2.89
N ASN A 108 -1.46 -0.87 -3.20
CA ASN A 108 -0.84 -1.80 -2.26
C ASN A 108 0.54 -1.39 -1.83
N GLU A 109 0.74 -0.10 -1.59
CA GLU A 109 1.74 0.27 -0.64
C GLU A 109 1.02 0.41 0.69
N GLN A 110 0.83 -0.71 1.39
CA GLN A 110 1.33 -0.63 2.77
C GLN A 110 2.84 -0.61 2.58
N PRO A 111 3.50 0.57 2.63
CA PRO A 111 4.96 0.56 2.61
C PRO A 111 5.41 -0.40 3.70
N LEU A 112 6.34 -1.30 3.38
CA LEU A 112 7.05 -2.06 4.42
C LEU A 112 7.60 -1.01 5.39
N LEU A 113 7.01 -0.95 6.58
CA LEU A 113 7.38 0.02 7.59
C LEU A 113 8.60 -0.53 8.30
N TYR A 114 9.73 0.08 8.03
CA TYR A 114 10.96 -0.14 8.78
C TYR A 114 11.02 0.86 9.92
N PHE A 115 11.65 0.45 11.01
CA PHE A 115 11.81 1.26 12.20
C PHE A 115 13.29 1.42 12.51
N THR A 116 13.74 2.67 12.60
CA THR A 116 15.09 3.00 13.02
C THR A 116 15.01 3.88 14.26
N THR A 117 15.61 3.42 15.37
CA THR A 117 15.77 4.24 16.57
C THR A 117 17.20 4.73 16.66
N ASP A 118 17.40 6.04 16.59
CA ASP A 118 18.74 6.64 16.54
C ASP A 118 18.72 8.12 16.94
N GLN A 119 19.90 8.71 17.17
CA GLN A 119 20.05 10.12 17.47
C GLN A 119 20.05 10.96 16.20
N ILE A 120 19.39 12.12 16.26
CA ILE A 120 19.45 13.10 15.18
C ILE A 120 20.87 13.67 15.10
N ALA A 121 21.54 13.50 13.95
CA ALA A 121 22.80 14.15 13.64
C ALA A 121 22.57 15.59 13.17
N VAL A 122 21.69 15.76 12.17
CA VAL A 122 21.42 17.05 11.51
C VAL A 122 19.95 17.14 11.13
N VAL A 123 19.37 18.34 11.26
CA VAL A 123 18.04 18.68 10.73
C VAL A 123 18.21 19.78 9.70
N ASP A 124 17.96 19.47 8.43
CA ASP A 124 17.92 20.45 7.36
C ASP A 124 16.45 20.84 7.11
N ILE A 125 16.08 21.98 7.70
CA ILE A 125 14.70 22.48 7.65
C ILE A 125 14.34 22.96 6.24
N ASP A 126 15.30 23.52 5.51
CA ASP A 126 15.05 24.16 4.21
C ASP A 126 14.86 23.12 3.11
N ASN A 127 15.60 22.00 3.17
CA ASN A 127 15.51 20.91 2.21
C ASN A 127 14.62 19.75 2.66
N PHE A 128 14.01 19.84 3.86
CA PHE A 128 13.19 18.78 4.45
C PHE A 128 13.94 17.45 4.57
N LEU A 129 15.16 17.50 5.10
CA LEU A 129 16.00 16.32 5.32
C LEU A 129 16.31 16.14 6.80
N LEU A 130 16.31 14.90 7.25
CA LEU A 130 16.71 14.50 8.59
C LEU A 130 17.83 13.48 8.49
N TYR A 131 18.94 13.73 9.20
CA TYR A 131 20.05 12.79 9.28
C TYR A 131 20.09 12.20 10.68
N THR A 132 20.17 10.88 10.79
CA THR A 132 20.41 10.19 12.06
C THR A 132 21.73 9.45 12.03
N GLY A 133 22.31 9.19 13.20
CA GLY A 133 23.58 8.46 13.36
C GLY A 133 24.70 9.37 13.84
N ASP A 134 25.94 9.04 13.45
CA ASP A 134 27.12 9.78 13.88
C ASP A 134 27.28 11.09 13.08
N PRO A 135 27.19 12.28 13.71
CA PRO A 135 27.31 13.56 13.02
C PRO A 135 28.66 13.78 12.33
N ASP A 136 29.73 13.12 12.79
CA ASP A 136 31.07 13.27 12.26
C ASP A 136 31.43 12.19 11.22
N ASN A 137 30.53 11.23 10.95
CA ASN A 137 30.76 10.15 10.00
C ASN A 137 29.54 9.88 9.11
N THR A 138 29.57 10.46 7.90
CA THR A 138 28.52 10.29 6.88
C THR A 138 28.26 8.83 6.49
N GLY A 139 29.26 7.94 6.61
CA GLY A 139 29.08 6.51 6.33
C GLY A 139 28.22 5.77 7.35
N ASN A 140 28.07 6.34 8.55
CA ASN A 140 27.26 5.83 9.64
C ASN A 140 25.94 6.61 9.79
N GLN A 141 25.62 7.48 8.84
CA GLN A 141 24.37 8.23 8.85
C GLN A 141 23.32 7.59 7.96
N ILE A 142 22.06 7.82 8.29
CA ILE A 142 20.92 7.57 7.39
C ILE A 142 20.26 8.91 7.10
N LYS A 143 20.02 9.19 5.81
CA LYS A 143 19.33 10.37 5.33
C LYS A 143 17.85 10.05 5.09
N PHE A 144 16.98 10.68 5.87
CA PHE A 144 15.54 10.59 5.70
C PHE A 144 14.99 11.80 4.95
N MET A 145 14.29 11.53 3.85
CA MET A 145 13.51 12.53 3.12
C MET A 145 12.16 12.72 3.80
N ILE A 146 11.85 13.97 4.15
CA ILE A 146 10.61 14.35 4.82
C ILE A 146 9.66 14.94 3.78
N ASN A 147 8.45 14.40 3.70
CA ASN A 147 7.40 15.01 2.89
C ASN A 147 6.45 15.78 3.80
N HIS A 148 6.47 17.10 3.64
CA HIS A 148 5.71 18.06 4.45
C HIS A 148 4.19 17.86 4.48
N THR A 149 3.61 17.08 3.55
CA THR A 149 2.17 16.79 3.52
C THR A 149 1.77 15.45 4.15
N ILE A 150 2.69 14.49 4.22
CA ILE A 150 2.39 13.10 4.63
C ILE A 150 3.19 12.65 5.85
N THR A 151 4.40 13.16 6.08
CA THR A 151 5.23 12.74 7.21
C THR A 151 4.68 13.36 8.49
N THR A 152 4.37 12.52 9.48
CA THR A 152 3.85 12.96 10.78
C THR A 152 4.95 12.97 11.83
N ILE A 153 4.87 13.91 12.78
CA ILE A 153 5.90 14.08 13.81
C ILE A 153 5.22 14.25 15.15
N SER A 154 5.67 13.51 16.16
CA SER A 154 5.12 13.57 17.50
C SER A 154 6.18 13.64 18.60
N ASP A 155 5.79 14.21 19.74
CA ASP A 155 6.57 14.13 20.96
C ASP A 155 6.54 12.72 21.57
N LYS A 156 7.27 12.54 22.68
CA LYS A 156 7.31 11.28 23.45
C LYS A 156 5.96 10.82 24.01
N ASN A 157 5.00 11.73 24.12
CA ASN A 157 3.64 11.44 24.58
C ASN A 157 2.67 11.18 23.41
N GLY A 158 3.15 11.24 22.16
CA GLY A 158 2.33 11.07 20.95
C GLY A 158 1.63 12.35 20.49
N ASN A 159 1.91 13.52 21.09
CA ASN A 159 1.29 14.77 20.65
C ASN A 159 1.95 15.27 19.35
N PRO A 160 1.18 15.74 18.35
CA PRO A 160 1.75 16.30 17.13
C PRO A 160 2.65 17.51 17.39
N VAL A 161 3.84 17.52 16.80
CA VAL A 161 4.79 18.64 16.89
C VAL A 161 5.30 19.02 15.49
N PRO A 162 5.69 20.28 15.26
CA PRO A 162 6.15 20.70 13.95
C PRO A 162 7.59 20.24 13.67
N PHE A 163 7.97 19.97 12.42
CA PHE A 163 9.33 19.52 12.05
C PHE A 163 10.47 20.36 12.64
N ARG A 164 10.28 21.68 12.72
CA ARG A 164 11.20 22.64 13.36
C ARG A 164 11.49 22.39 14.84
N SER A 165 10.73 21.53 15.52
CA SER A 165 10.99 21.16 16.91
C SER A 165 12.09 20.10 17.04
N LEU A 166 12.39 19.38 15.96
CA LEU A 166 13.49 18.42 15.92
C LEU A 166 14.84 19.15 15.99
N ARG A 167 15.79 18.61 16.75
CA ARG A 167 17.13 19.17 16.94
C ARG A 167 18.18 18.06 17.00
N PRO A 168 19.43 18.35 16.61
CA PRO A 168 20.55 17.44 16.83
C PRO A 168 20.63 16.92 18.28
N GLY A 169 20.97 15.65 18.43
CA GLY A 169 21.11 14.94 19.70
C GLY A 169 19.81 14.35 20.28
N LEU A 170 18.63 14.68 19.73
CA LEU A 170 17.39 14.04 20.16
C LEU A 170 17.36 12.58 19.72
N LEU A 171 16.95 11.68 20.61
CA LEU A 171 16.66 10.29 20.26
C LEU A 171 15.28 10.23 19.60
N VAL A 172 15.21 9.61 18.43
CA VAL A 172 13.97 9.46 17.67
C VAL A 172 13.77 8.03 17.22
N ASN A 173 12.51 7.61 17.14
CA ASN A 173 12.09 6.44 16.39
C ASN A 173 11.49 6.91 15.06
N VAL A 174 12.12 6.52 13.96
CA VAL A 174 11.70 6.86 12.60
C VAL A 174 11.05 5.65 11.96
N THR A 175 9.81 5.81 11.52
CA THR A 175 9.11 4.86 10.66
C THR A 175 9.35 5.27 9.21
N HIS A 176 9.92 4.40 8.39
CA HIS A 176 10.39 4.75 7.04
C HIS A 176 10.23 3.62 6.01
N SER A 177 10.43 3.96 4.74
CA SER A 177 10.51 3.01 3.61
C SER A 177 11.78 2.14 3.68
N LEU A 178 11.96 1.22 2.72
CA LEU A 178 13.24 0.53 2.57
C LEU A 178 14.41 1.53 2.44
N ILE A 179 15.55 1.20 3.04
CA ILE A 179 16.78 1.99 2.95
C ILE A 179 17.51 1.66 1.64
N GLU A 180 17.72 2.68 0.82
CA GLU A 180 18.53 2.63 -0.39
C GLU A 180 20.01 2.83 -0.05
N THR A 181 20.85 1.87 -0.40
CA THR A 181 22.30 1.87 -0.09
C THR A 181 23.19 2.22 -1.28
N GLY A 182 22.59 2.74 -2.37
CA GLY A 182 23.31 3.14 -3.57
C GLY A 182 24.11 4.44 -3.42
N GLU A 183 23.83 5.23 -2.37
CA GLU A 183 24.50 6.49 -2.05
C GLU A 183 25.00 6.49 -0.59
N ILE A 184 25.96 7.36 -0.28
CA ILE A 184 26.48 7.59 1.08
C ILE A 184 26.18 9.05 1.45
N PRO A 185 25.37 9.33 2.48
CA PRO A 185 24.72 8.36 3.37
C PRO A 185 23.58 7.61 2.67
N PRO A 186 23.29 6.35 3.07
CA PRO A 186 22.09 5.64 2.62
C PRO A 186 20.82 6.43 2.94
N GLN A 187 19.77 6.24 2.14
CA GLN A 187 18.58 7.10 2.17
C GLN A 187 17.24 6.36 2.21
N ALA A 188 16.21 6.97 2.80
CA ALA A 188 14.84 6.45 2.85
C ALA A 188 13.80 7.58 2.98
N ASN A 189 12.54 7.30 2.66
CA ASN A 189 11.42 8.20 2.92
C ASN A 189 10.88 7.99 4.34
N ALA A 190 10.70 9.06 5.12
CA ALA A 190 10.11 8.97 6.46
C ALA A 190 8.59 9.18 6.44
N PHE A 191 7.86 8.34 7.16
CA PHE A 191 6.41 8.40 7.32
C PHE A 191 5.99 8.94 8.69
N HIS A 192 6.71 8.55 9.74
CA HIS A 192 6.46 9.01 11.11
C HIS A 192 7.75 9.18 11.88
N ILE A 193 7.88 10.26 12.65
CA ILE A 193 9.02 10.51 13.53
C ILE A 193 8.50 10.79 14.94
N GLN A 194 8.92 9.98 15.91
CA GLN A 194 8.58 10.17 17.32
C GLN A 194 9.84 10.46 18.13
N THR A 195 9.86 11.56 18.88
CA THR A 195 10.93 11.79 19.87
C THR A 195 10.73 10.89 21.08
N LEU A 196 11.82 10.35 21.65
CA LEU A 196 11.78 9.50 22.84
C LEU A 196 12.18 10.27 24.11
#